data_AF-A0A422QIK2-F1
#
_entry.id   AF-A0A422QIK2-F1
#
_cell.length_a   1.000
_cell.length_b   1.000
_cell.length_c   1.000
_cell.angle_alpha   90.00
_cell.angle_beta   90.00
_cell.angle_gamma   90.00
#
_symmetry.space_group_name_H-M   'P 1'
#
loop_
_entity.id
_entity.type
_entity.pdbx_description
1 polymer ?
#
loop_
_entity_poly.entity_id
_entity_poly.type
_entity_poly.pdbx_seq_one_letter_code
_entity_poly.pdbx_strand_id
1 'polypeptide(L)' 'MSVTQPETNAAQAPRPSVLSLAIKEKAALYAAYMPFLKNGGMFVPTNKPYKIGDE' A
#
# COMPACT_ATOMS: atom_id res chain seq x y z
N MET A 1 -43.65 14.24 -12.86
CA MET A 1 -42.33 14.82 -12.53
C MET A 1 -41.76 14.06 -11.36
N SER A 2 -40.77 13.21 -11.60
CA SER A 2 -39.80 12.76 -10.58
C SER A 2 -38.69 12.06 -11.35
N VAL A 3 -37.70 12.85 -11.76
CA VAL A 3 -36.45 12.37 -12.35
C VAL A 3 -35.66 11.71 -11.21
N THR A 4 -35.53 10.39 -11.23
CA THR A 4 -34.53 9.70 -10.41
C THR A 4 -33.16 10.05 -10.97
N GLN A 5 -32.41 10.86 -10.21
CA GLN A 5 -31.04 11.24 -10.50
C GLN A 5 -30.07 10.18 -9.95
N PRO A 6 -28.89 9.97 -10.57
CA PRO A 6 -28.10 8.77 -10.40
C PRO A 6 -27.14 8.88 -9.20
N GLU A 7 -27.09 7.85 -8.37
CA GLU A 7 -25.99 7.65 -7.43
C GLU A 7 -24.74 7.15 -8.16
N THR A 8 -24.01 8.10 -8.75
CA THR A 8 -22.64 7.89 -9.25
C THR A 8 -21.72 7.72 -8.03
N ASN A 9 -21.66 6.50 -7.48
CA ASN A 9 -20.58 6.11 -6.58
C ASN A 9 -19.29 6.09 -7.40
N ALA A 10 -18.64 7.24 -7.49
CA ALA A 10 -17.31 7.39 -8.05
C ALA A 10 -16.37 6.59 -7.16
N ALA A 11 -16.21 5.31 -7.48
CA ALA A 11 -15.13 4.47 -7.01
C ALA A 11 -13.84 5.24 -7.28
N GLN A 12 -13.33 5.90 -6.25
CA GLN A 12 -12.03 6.55 -6.28
C GLN A 12 -11.03 5.46 -6.61
N ALA A 13 -10.59 5.43 -7.86
CA ALA A 13 -9.51 4.58 -8.30
C ALA A 13 -8.37 4.75 -7.27
N PRO A 14 -7.86 3.66 -6.66
CA PRO A 14 -6.80 3.76 -5.69
C PRO A 14 -5.62 4.38 -6.41
N ARG A 15 -5.38 5.66 -6.14
CA ARG A 15 -4.20 6.34 -6.66
C ARG A 15 -3.02 5.58 -6.08
N PRO A 16 -2.11 5.03 -6.91
CA PRO A 16 -0.92 4.37 -6.41
C PRO A 16 -0.10 5.41 -5.64
N SER A 17 -0.25 5.38 -4.32
CA SER A 17 0.44 6.29 -3.44
C SER A 17 1.81 5.68 -3.23
N VAL A 18 2.79 6.13 -4.01
CA VAL A 18 4.20 5.73 -3.85
C VAL A 18 4.57 5.85 -2.38
N LEU A 19 4.84 4.71 -1.74
CA LEU A 19 5.17 4.66 -0.32
C LEU A 19 6.68 4.87 -0.20
N SER A 20 7.08 6.11 0.08
CA SER A 20 8.49 6.45 0.29
C SER A 20 8.89 6.13 1.72
N LEU A 21 9.76 5.14 1.90
CA LEU A 21 10.38 4.80 3.18
C LEU A 21 11.87 5.17 3.14
N ALA A 22 12.27 6.16 3.93
CA ALA A 22 13.68 6.52 4.07
C ALA A 22 14.33 5.72 5.20
N ILE A 23 15.21 4.76 4.84
CA ILE A 23 16.00 4.02 5.82
C ILE A 23 17.35 4.72 6.01
N LYS A 24 17.55 5.29 7.20
CA LYS A 24 18.79 6.01 7.54
C LYS A 24 19.85 5.12 8.21
N GLU A 25 19.43 4.03 8.85
CA GLU A 25 20.32 3.23 9.70
C GLU A 25 20.40 1.77 9.27
N LYS A 26 21.59 1.19 9.39
CA LYS A 26 21.85 -0.22 9.07
C LYS A 26 20.96 -1.15 9.89
N ALA A 27 20.81 -0.91 11.19
CA ALA A 27 19.97 -1.74 12.05
C ALA A 27 18.51 -1.81 11.59
N ALA A 28 17.95 -0.66 11.19
CA ALA A 28 16.58 -0.59 10.65
C ALA A 28 16.44 -1.34 9.32
N LEU A 29 17.45 -1.27 8.43
CA LEU A 29 17.46 -2.04 7.19
C LEU A 29 17.44 -3.56 7.47
N TYR A 30 18.28 -4.03 8.39
CA TYR A 30 18.36 -5.45 8.73
C TYR A 30 17.06 -5.94 9.37
N ALA A 31 16.43 -5.13 10.23
CA ALA A 31 15.17 -5.48 10.88
C ALA A 31 13.99 -5.49 9.90
N ALA A 32 14.01 -4.64 8.87
CA ALA A 32 12.94 -4.57 7.88
C ALA A 32 13.10 -5.61 6.75
N TYR A 33 14.30 -6.15 6.53
CA TYR A 33 14.55 -7.11 5.46
C TYR A 33 14.04 -8.52 5.78
N MET A 34 13.37 -9.15 4.81
CA MET A 34 12.80 -10.51 4.92
C MET A 34 13.51 -11.46 3.93
N PRO A 35 14.58 -12.17 4.36
CA PRO A 35 15.40 -12.99 3.46
C PRO A 35 14.77 -14.31 3.03
N PHE A 36 13.76 -14.80 3.77
CA PHE A 36 13.14 -16.11 3.53
C PHE A 36 12.13 -16.09 2.38
N LEU A 37 11.76 -14.91 1.86
CA LEU A 37 10.86 -14.77 0.72
C LEU A 37 11.61 -15.02 -0.58
N LYS A 38 10.90 -15.57 -1.57
CA LYS A 38 11.44 -15.74 -2.92
C LYS A 38 11.69 -14.34 -3.51
N ASN A 39 12.97 -14.04 -3.79
CA ASN A 39 13.50 -12.72 -4.18
C ASN A 39 13.70 -11.70 -3.04
N GLY A 40 13.59 -12.15 -1.78
CA GLY A 40 13.63 -11.27 -0.61
C GLY A 40 12.37 -10.41 -0.48
N GLY A 41 12.25 -9.71 0.64
CA GLY A 41 11.18 -8.74 0.85
C GLY A 41 11.57 -7.68 1.86
N MET A 42 10.72 -6.66 1.99
CA MET A 42 10.95 -5.56 2.90
C MET A 42 9.66 -5.22 3.62
N PHE A 43 9.73 -5.06 4.93
CA PHE A 43 8.61 -4.67 5.76
C PHE A 43 8.49 -3.15 5.77
N VAL A 44 7.36 -2.64 5.28
CA VAL A 44 7.04 -1.21 5.33
C VAL A 44 5.96 -0.99 6.40
N PRO A 45 6.27 -0.31 7.51
CA PRO A 45 5.27 -0.03 8.53
C PRO A 45 4.20 0.91 7.96
N THR A 46 2.96 0.45 7.95
CA THR A 46 1.80 1.23 7.48
C THR A 46 0.58 0.92 8.35
N ASN A 47 -0.27 1.93 8.56
CA ASN A 47 -1.55 1.77 9.26
C ASN A 47 -2.72 1.54 8.28
N LYS A 48 -2.45 1.59 6.97
CA LYS A 48 -3.47 1.35 5.96
C LYS A 48 -3.65 -0.15 5.74
N PRO A 49 -4.88 -0.66 5.61
CA PRO A 49 -5.11 -2.04 5.23
C PRO A 49 -4.67 -2.25 3.77
N TYR A 50 -3.84 -3.27 3.55
CA TYR A 50 -3.44 -3.74 2.21
C TYR A 50 -3.79 -5.22 2.07
N LYS A 51 -4.17 -5.63 0.86
CA LYS A 51 -4.38 -7.03 0.51
C LYS A 51 -3.14 -7.62 -0.14
N ILE A 52 -3.04 -8.94 -0.09
CA ILE A 52 -1.99 -9.67 -0.82
C ILE A 52 -2.21 -9.44 -2.31
N GLY A 53 -1.17 -8.98 -3.01
CA GLY A 53 -1.21 -8.67 -4.44
C GLY A 53 -1.68 -7.25 -4.78
N ASP A 54 -1.97 -6.40 -3.78
CA ASP A 54 -2.08 -4.95 -4.02
C ASP A 54 -0.69 -4.43 -4.41
N GLU A 55 -0.58 -3.87 -5.62
CA GLU A 55 0.62 -3.24 -6.17
C GLU A 55 0.72 -1.75 -5.81
#